data_AF-A0A962T927-F1
#
_entry.id   AF-A0A962T927-F1
#
_cell.length_a   1.000
_cell.length_b   1.000
_cell.length_c   1.000
_cell.angle_alpha   90.00
_cell.angle_beta   90.00
_cell.angle_gamma   90.00
#
_symmetry.space_group_name_H-M   'P 1'
#
loop_
_entity.id
_entity.type
_entity.pdbx_description
1 polymer ?
#
loop_
_entity_poly.entity_id
_entity_poly.type
_entity_poly.pdbx_seq_one_letter_code
_entity_poly.pdbx_strand_id
1 'polypeptide(L)'
;AEEGEGVIVVLRNYDTARDIVQRIQDYKWHGVDDQVPKREGHQDDDLRTIGVGAQILSDLGVRKMRVMSAPKHLHALAGFELEVVEFVSTE
;
A
#
# COMPACT_ATOMS: atom_id res chain seq x y z
N ALA A 1 11.41 -15.51 8.90
CA ALA A 1 11.70 -14.11 8.52
C ALA A 1 13.18 -13.89 8.72
N GLU A 2 13.92 -13.50 7.68
CA GLU A 2 15.39 -13.34 7.76
C GLU A 2 15.81 -12.22 8.72
N GLU A 3 14.99 -11.18 8.82
CA GLU A 3 15.27 -9.98 9.63
C GLU A 3 14.88 -10.10 11.11
N GLY A 4 14.27 -11.23 11.52
CA GLY A 4 13.90 -11.49 12.92
C GLY A 4 12.70 -10.69 13.45
N GLU A 5 12.53 -9.43 13.03
CA GLU A 5 11.45 -8.53 13.44
C GLU A 5 10.91 -7.70 12.27
N GLY A 6 9.63 -7.31 12.36
CA GLY A 6 8.98 -6.50 11.33
C GLY A 6 7.48 -6.29 11.60
N VAL A 7 6.88 -5.35 10.89
CA VAL A 7 5.46 -5.03 10.99
C VAL A 7 4.81 -5.15 9.61
N ILE A 8 3.69 -5.88 9.55
CA ILE A 8 2.81 -5.90 8.37
C ILE A 8 1.53 -5.18 8.76
N VAL A 9 1.20 -4.12 8.02
CA VAL A 9 -0.06 -3.38 8.18
C VAL A 9 -1.03 -3.82 7.10
N VAL A 10 -2.12 -4.49 7.51
CA VAL A 10 -3.21 -4.87 6.60
C VAL A 10 -4.37 -3.92 6.80
N LEU A 11 -4.64 -3.08 5.80
CA LEU A 11 -5.73 -2.13 5.83
C LEU A 11 -6.93 -2.70 5.08
N ARG A 12 -8.13 -2.37 5.57
CA ARG A 12 -9.38 -2.82 4.97
C ARG A 12 -9.48 -2.30 3.54
N ASN A 13 -9.72 -3.23 2.61
CA ASN A 13 -10.13 -2.89 1.26
C ASN A 13 -11.63 -2.51 1.26
N TYR A 14 -11.97 -1.43 0.57
CA TYR A 14 -13.35 -0.92 0.46
C TYR A 14 -14.07 -1.34 -0.83
N ASP A 15 -13.47 -2.27 -1.62
CA ASP A 15 -14.10 -2.83 -2.82
C ASP A 15 -15.54 -3.34 -2.51
N THR A 16 -16.51 -2.86 -3.28
CA THR A 16 -17.88 -3.38 -3.30
C THR A 16 -17.95 -4.69 -4.08
N ALA A 17 -19.09 -5.40 -3.96
CA ALA A 17 -19.33 -6.60 -4.78
C ALA A 17 -19.22 -6.31 -6.29
N ARG A 18 -19.63 -5.11 -6.73
CA ARG A 18 -19.51 -4.68 -8.13
C ARG A 18 -18.06 -4.50 -8.54
N ASP A 19 -17.22 -3.92 -7.68
CA ASP A 19 -15.80 -3.70 -7.97
C ASP A 19 -15.04 -5.02 -8.12
N ILE A 20 -15.41 -6.02 -7.31
CA ILE A 20 -14.85 -7.36 -7.40
C ILE A 20 -15.29 -8.04 -8.71
N VAL A 21 -16.57 -7.94 -9.09
CA VAL A 21 -17.07 -8.52 -10.35
C VAL A 21 -16.40 -7.86 -11.55
N GLN A 22 -16.26 -6.52 -11.54
CA GLN A 22 -15.58 -5.78 -12.60
C GLN A 22 -14.12 -6.23 -12.72
N ARG A 23 -13.40 -6.36 -11.59
CA ARG A 23 -12.03 -6.87 -11.56
C ARG A 23 -11.87 -8.24 -12.24
N ILE A 24 -12.79 -9.17 -11.93
CA ILE A 24 -12.78 -10.51 -12.54
C ILE A 24 -13.03 -10.43 -14.04
N GLN A 25 -13.86 -9.49 -14.48
CA GLN A 25 -14.05 -9.23 -15.91
C GLN A 25 -12.79 -8.62 -16.53
N ASP A 26 -12.17 -7.63 -15.92
CA ASP A 26 -10.96 -7.02 -16.49
C ASP A 26 -9.86 -8.09 -16.70
N TYR A 27 -9.64 -9.00 -15.74
CA TYR A 27 -8.68 -10.11 -15.89
C TYR A 27 -9.04 -11.15 -16.95
N LYS A 28 -10.32 -11.30 -17.30
CA LYS A 28 -10.75 -12.26 -18.32
C LYS A 28 -10.59 -11.71 -19.73
N TRP A 29 -10.62 -10.39 -19.91
CA TRP A 29 -10.58 -9.71 -21.20
C TRP A 29 -9.19 -9.14 -21.53
N HIS A 30 -8.31 -9.02 -20.53
CA HIS A 30 -6.91 -8.66 -20.69
C HIS A 30 -6.03 -9.91 -20.56
N GLY A 31 -5.24 -10.21 -21.60
CA GLY A 31 -4.25 -11.30 -21.56
C GLY A 31 -3.12 -11.03 -20.55
N VAL A 32 -2.21 -11.99 -20.37
CA VAL A 32 -1.07 -11.87 -19.43
C VAL A 32 -0.19 -10.65 -19.72
N ASP A 33 -0.09 -10.24 -20.99
CA ASP A 33 0.68 -9.08 -21.44
C ASP A 33 -0.14 -7.78 -21.56
N ASP A 34 -1.47 -7.85 -21.39
CA ASP A 34 -2.32 -6.65 -21.45
C ASP A 34 -2.36 -5.95 -20.09
N GLN A 35 -2.20 -4.63 -20.10
CA GLN A 35 -2.39 -3.85 -18.89
C GLN A 35 -3.87 -3.86 -18.48
N VAL A 36 -4.17 -4.60 -17.42
CA VAL A 36 -5.45 -4.50 -16.72
C VAL A 36 -5.66 -3.04 -16.33
N PRO A 37 -6.82 -2.43 -16.64
CA PRO A 37 -7.15 -1.07 -16.26
C PRO A 37 -6.82 -0.84 -14.78
N LYS A 38 -6.06 0.23 -14.51
CA LYS A 38 -5.82 0.63 -13.12
C LYS A 38 -7.18 0.90 -12.48
N ARG A 39 -7.35 0.45 -11.24
CA ARG A 39 -8.47 0.89 -10.42
C ARG A 39 -8.51 2.42 -10.49
N GLU A 40 -9.66 2.98 -10.84
CA GLU A 40 -9.95 4.39 -10.56
C GLU A 40 -10.17 4.50 -9.05
N GLY A 41 -9.07 4.41 -8.30
CA GLY A 41 -9.05 4.73 -6.89
C GLY A 41 -9.18 6.23 -6.76
N HIS A 42 -10.18 6.70 -6.02
CA HIS A 42 -10.22 8.07 -5.55
C HIS A 42 -8.85 8.34 -4.90
N GLN A 43 -8.05 9.25 -5.45
CA GLN A 43 -6.71 9.54 -4.92
C GLN A 43 -6.76 9.88 -3.41
N ASP A 44 -7.91 10.37 -2.96
CA ASP A 44 -8.24 10.61 -1.56
C ASP A 44 -8.22 9.32 -0.69
N ASP A 45 -8.66 8.18 -1.22
CA ASP A 45 -8.65 6.89 -0.51
C ASP A 45 -7.23 6.36 -0.32
N ASP A 46 -6.34 6.59 -1.29
CA ASP A 46 -4.91 6.25 -1.20
C ASP A 46 -4.24 7.07 -0.10
N LEU A 47 -4.47 8.38 -0.05
CA LEU A 47 -3.92 9.26 0.98
C LEU A 47 -4.46 8.90 2.38
N ARG A 48 -5.75 8.59 2.48
CA ARG A 48 -6.37 8.14 3.73
C ARG A 48 -5.76 6.83 4.22
N THR A 49 -5.56 5.88 3.31
CA THR A 49 -4.93 4.58 3.60
C THR A 49 -3.50 4.76 4.10
N ILE A 50 -2.71 5.64 3.46
CA ILE A 50 -1.36 5.99 3.90
C ILE A 50 -1.37 6.62 5.30
N GLY A 51 -2.28 7.57 5.54
CA GLY A 51 -2.39 8.25 6.84
C GLY A 51 -2.73 7.29 7.98
N VAL A 52 -3.70 6.39 7.77
CA VAL A 52 -4.06 5.36 8.77
C VAL A 52 -2.89 4.42 9.03
N GLY A 53 -2.20 3.96 7.98
CA GLY A 53 -1.01 3.12 8.15
C GLY A 53 0.11 3.82 8.92
N ALA A 54 0.33 5.11 8.65
CA ALA A 54 1.32 5.92 9.35
C ALA A 54 0.98 6.12 10.83
N GLN A 55 -0.29 6.32 11.17
CA GLN A 55 -0.74 6.39 12.58
C GLN A 55 -0.49 5.07 13.31
N ILE A 56 -0.88 3.93 12.71
CA ILE A 56 -0.65 2.61 13.30
C ILE A 56 0.84 2.37 13.58
N LEU A 57 1.71 2.67 12.60
CA LEU A 57 3.15 2.50 12.76
C LEU A 57 3.72 3.43 13.84
N SER A 58 3.27 4.68 13.88
CA SER A 58 3.71 5.64 14.91
C SER A 58 3.26 5.21 16.32
N ASP A 59 2.05 4.69 16.46
CA ASP A 59 1.48 4.18 17.71
C ASP A 59 2.23 2.92 18.20
N LEU A 60 2.74 2.10 17.27
CA LEU A 60 3.63 0.97 17.57
C LEU A 60 5.06 1.40 17.94
N GLY A 61 5.36 2.70 17.93
CA GLY A 61 6.67 3.25 18.25
C GLY A 61 7.67 3.18 17.09
N VAL A 62 7.23 2.84 15.88
CA VAL A 62 8.07 2.89 14.68
C VAL A 62 8.40 4.35 14.37
N ARG A 63 9.65 4.62 14.01
CA ARG A 63 10.14 5.97 13.65
C ARG A 63 11.01 5.95 12.40
N LYS A 64 11.93 4.99 12.31
CA LYS A 64 12.72 4.72 11.11
C LYS A 64 12.42 3.31 10.62
N MET A 65 12.18 3.14 9.33
CA MET A 65 11.80 1.85 8.77
C MET A 65 12.37 1.62 7.38
N ARG A 66 12.64 0.34 7.08
CA ARG A 66 12.90 -0.16 5.74
C ARG A 66 11.58 -0.67 5.16
N VAL A 67 11.20 -0.19 3.99
CA VAL A 67 9.87 -0.43 3.44
C VAL A 67 9.94 -1.37 2.24
N MET A 68 9.15 -2.45 2.30
CA MET A 68 8.93 -3.37 1.17
C MET A 68 7.72 -2.88 0.36
N SER A 69 7.93 -1.92 -0.54
CA SER A 69 6.89 -1.36 -1.41
C SER A 69 7.51 -0.86 -2.71
N ALA A 70 6.70 -0.78 -3.77
CA ALA A 70 7.04 0.04 -4.92
C ALA A 70 7.35 1.49 -4.45
N PRO A 71 8.41 2.13 -4.98
CA PRO A 71 8.78 3.50 -4.60
C PRO A 71 7.60 4.44 -4.86
N LYS A 72 7.06 5.04 -3.81
CA LYS A 72 6.05 6.10 -3.89
C LYS A 72 6.57 7.33 -3.15
N HIS A 73 6.21 8.51 -3.63
CA HIS A 73 6.46 9.76 -2.93
C HIS A 73 5.58 9.85 -1.68
N LEU A 74 6.09 9.37 -0.55
CA LEU A 74 5.39 9.33 0.74
C LEU A 74 5.61 10.64 1.53
N HIS A 75 5.25 11.78 0.94
CA HIS A 75 5.49 13.11 1.53
C HIS A 75 4.78 13.34 2.88
N ALA A 76 3.70 12.59 3.17
CA ALA A 76 2.90 12.75 4.37
C ALA A 76 3.49 12.11 5.64
N LEU A 77 4.56 11.29 5.54
CA LEU A 77 5.09 10.52 6.67
C LEU A 77 5.77 11.36 7.74
N ALA A 78 6.34 12.51 7.37
CA ALA A 78 6.99 13.41 8.31
C ALA A 78 6.05 13.92 9.41
N GLY A 79 4.75 14.07 9.10
CA GLY A 79 3.72 14.46 10.08
C GLY A 79 3.40 13.38 11.13
N PHE A 80 3.89 12.14 10.93
CA PHE A 80 3.71 11.00 11.83
C PHE A 80 5.02 10.59 12.52
N GLU A 81 6.08 11.40 12.39
CA GLU A 81 7.43 11.08 12.87
C GLU A 81 8.02 9.82 12.21
N LEU A 82 7.60 9.52 10.98
CA LEU A 82 8.07 8.36 10.22
C LEU A 82 9.08 8.77 9.15
N GLU A 83 10.20 8.04 9.10
CA GLU A 83 11.28 8.19 8.14
C GLU A 83 11.53 6.85 7.44
N VAL A 84 11.43 6.86 6.10
CA VAL A 84 11.84 5.73 5.28
C VAL A 84 13.33 5.83 5.06
N VAL A 85 14.09 4.91 5.66
CA VAL A 85 15.56 4.89 5.53
C VAL A 85 16.02 4.05 4.33
N GLU A 86 15.18 3.14 3.85
CA GLU A 86 15.48 2.25 2.73
C GLU A 86 14.20 1.73 2.08
N PHE A 87 14.22 1.57 0.76
CA PHE A 87 13.24 0.76 0.04
C PHE A 87 13.88 -0.58 -0.31
N VAL A 88 13.32 -1.66 0.21
CA VAL A 88 13.85 -3.01 0.02
C VAL A 88 13.17 -3.63 -1.20
N SER A 89 13.96 -4.16 -2.12
CA SER A 89 13.45 -4.92 -3.27
C SER A 89 12.78 -6.20 -2.77
N THR A 90 11.57 -6.48 -3.26
CA THR A 90 10.95 -7.79 -3.12
C THR A 90 11.45 -8.66 -4.27
N GLU A 91 12.65 -9.24 -4.14
CA GLU A 91 13.10 -10.34 -5.00
C GLU A 91 12.44 -11.66 -4.59
#